data_AF-W2REX3-F1
#
_entry.id   AF-W2REX3-F1
#
_cell.length_a   1.000
_cell.length_b   1.000
_cell.length_c   1.000
_cell.angle_alpha   90.00
_cell.angle_beta   90.00
_cell.angle_gamma   90.00
#
_symmetry.space_group_name_H-M   'P 1'
#
loop_
_entity.id
_entity.type
_entity.pdbx_description
1 polymer ?
#
loop_
_entity_poly.entity_id
_entity_poly.type
_entity_poly.pdbx_seq_one_letter_code
_entity_poly.pdbx_strand_id
1 'polypeptide(L)'
;MPIDRDEVARKLAQIPVEEHLVVRRTAIAAGITRHLVTAMLKEGRLHRSLTRFKPALTAQKKHMRVEHVLSYIDDESHEFESMENVVHIDEKWFNQDTNKRTFMLLDEELPPQRNRKSKNFIRRPCFSLPWRDRDTTSIASADGTARSASGH
;
A
#
# COMPACT_ATOMS: atom_id res chain seq x y z
N MET A 1 3.61 40.39 -20.33
CA MET A 1 5.06 40.17 -20.23
C MET A 1 5.36 38.71 -20.53
N PRO A 2 6.41 38.39 -21.31
CA PRO A 2 6.90 37.01 -21.43
C PRO A 2 7.28 36.54 -20.02
N ILE A 3 6.74 35.39 -19.61
CA ILE A 3 7.09 34.81 -18.32
C ILE A 3 8.43 34.13 -18.50
N ASP A 4 9.45 34.60 -17.79
CA ASP A 4 10.79 34.02 -17.83
C ASP A 4 10.73 32.59 -17.28
N ARG A 5 11.01 31.62 -18.15
CA ARG A 5 11.02 30.19 -17.81
C ARG A 5 12.13 29.85 -16.84
N ASP A 6 13.23 30.60 -16.86
CA ASP A 6 14.36 30.38 -15.96
C ASP A 6 14.01 30.86 -14.54
N GLU A 7 13.21 31.92 -14.42
CA GLU A 7 12.65 32.34 -13.13
C GLU A 7 11.72 31.27 -12.54
N VAL A 8 10.88 30.66 -13.39
CA VAL A 8 10.00 29.55 -12.97
C VAL A 8 10.82 28.33 -12.52
N ALA A 9 11.88 27.98 -13.24
CA ALA A 9 12.78 26.89 -12.87
C ALA A 9 13.47 27.16 -11.53
N ARG A 10 13.94 28.39 -11.27
CA ARG A 10 14.53 28.79 -9.98
C ARG A 10 13.55 28.65 -8.82
N LYS A 11 12.29 29.06 -9.01
CA LYS A 11 11.24 28.90 -7.98
C LYS A 11 10.96 27.43 -7.68
N LEU A 12 10.96 26.57 -8.70
CA LEU A 12 10.80 25.13 -8.51
C LEU A 12 12.01 24.51 -7.79
N ALA A 13 13.23 24.92 -8.12
CA ALA A 13 14.45 24.41 -7.48
C ALA A 13 14.58 24.78 -5.99
N GLN A 14 13.86 25.80 -5.51
CA GLN A 14 13.85 26.18 -4.09
C GLN A 14 12.99 25.25 -3.23
N ILE A 15 12.15 24.42 -3.84
CA ILE A 15 11.18 23.58 -3.15
C ILE A 15 11.76 22.17 -3.05
N PRO A 16 11.54 21.47 -1.93
CA PRO A 16 11.90 20.06 -1.84
C PRO A 16 11.16 19.22 -2.90
N VAL A 17 11.88 18.30 -3.54
CA VAL A 17 11.35 17.40 -4.58
C VAL A 17 10.16 16.56 -4.07
N GLU A 18 10.06 16.33 -2.76
CA GLU A 18 8.92 15.68 -2.11
C GLU A 18 7.59 16.38 -2.35
N GLU A 19 7.60 17.67 -2.68
CA GLU A 19 6.41 18.47 -3.01
C GLU A 19 6.13 18.50 -4.52
N HIS A 20 7.06 18.01 -5.33
CA HIS A 20 6.96 17.91 -6.79
C HIS A 20 6.14 16.70 -7.26
N LEU A 21 5.04 16.37 -6.57
CA LEU A 21 4.25 15.17 -6.84
C LEU A 21 3.17 15.36 -7.90
N VAL A 22 2.42 16.45 -7.78
CA VAL A 22 1.23 16.72 -8.59
C VAL A 22 1.27 18.18 -8.98
N VAL A 23 0.99 18.48 -10.26
CA VAL A 23 0.96 19.84 -10.83
C VAL A 23 0.34 20.87 -9.90
N ARG A 24 -0.82 20.56 -9.29
CA ARG A 24 -1.50 21.46 -8.35
C ARG A 24 -0.68 21.71 -7.08
N ARG A 25 -0.15 20.67 -6.45
CA ARG A 25 0.61 20.79 -5.19
C ARG A 25 1.91 21.55 -5.43
N THR A 26 2.60 21.21 -6.51
CA THR A 26 3.86 21.86 -6.92
C THR A 26 3.65 23.33 -7.26
N ALA A 27 2.57 23.65 -7.96
CA ALA A 27 2.20 25.04 -8.24
C ALA A 27 1.95 25.86 -6.96
N ILE A 28 1.24 25.28 -5.98
CA ILE A 28 1.00 25.93 -4.68
C ILE A 28 2.30 26.13 -3.91
N ALA A 29 3.14 25.10 -3.83
CA ALA A 29 4.44 25.15 -3.14
C ALA A 29 5.37 26.21 -3.76
N ALA A 30 5.35 26.34 -5.09
CA ALA A 30 6.18 27.28 -5.83
C ALA A 30 5.59 28.70 -5.93
N GLY A 31 4.35 28.91 -5.51
CA GLY A 31 3.65 30.17 -5.71
C GLY A 31 3.45 30.54 -7.19
N ILE A 32 3.39 29.55 -8.09
CA ILE A 32 3.18 29.75 -9.54
C ILE A 32 1.83 29.19 -9.99
N THR A 33 1.40 29.58 -11.18
CA THR A 33 0.15 29.04 -11.73
C THR A 33 0.34 27.60 -12.23
N ARG A 34 -0.71 26.79 -12.12
CA ARG A 34 -0.73 25.41 -12.67
C ARG A 34 -0.42 25.37 -14.17
N HIS A 35 -0.80 26.41 -14.89
CA HIS A 35 -0.55 26.51 -16.33
C HIS A 35 0.95 26.54 -16.63
N LEU A 36 1.75 27.26 -15.84
CA LEU A 36 3.21 27.33 -15.99
C LEU A 36 3.88 25.98 -15.76
N VAL A 37 3.50 25.26 -14.69
CA VAL A 37 4.02 23.91 -14.44
C VAL A 37 3.68 22.95 -15.59
N THR A 38 2.46 23.06 -16.12
CA THR A 38 2.03 22.22 -17.25
C THR A 38 2.76 22.57 -18.55
N ALA A 39 3.06 23.87 -18.77
CA ALA A 39 3.86 24.32 -19.89
C ALA A 39 5.30 23.80 -19.79
N MET A 40 5.94 23.88 -18.62
CA MET A 40 7.28 23.34 -18.37
C MET A 40 7.36 21.83 -18.68
N LEU A 41 6.33 21.06 -18.31
CA LEU A 41 6.22 19.64 -18.65
C LEU A 41 6.09 19.40 -20.16
N LYS A 42 5.33 20.24 -20.88
CA LYS A 42 5.16 20.12 -22.34
C LYS A 42 6.41 20.53 -23.11
N GLU A 43 7.10 21.55 -22.61
CA GLU A 43 8.36 22.06 -23.15
C GLU A 43 9.54 21.13 -22.82
N GLY A 44 9.35 20.12 -21.96
CA GLY A 44 10.38 19.18 -21.57
C GLY A 44 11.45 19.77 -20.65
N ARG A 45 11.16 20.89 -19.97
CA ARG A 45 12.04 21.45 -18.92
C ARG A 45 11.78 20.82 -17.54
N LEU A 46 10.71 20.04 -17.44
CA LEU A 46 10.32 19.29 -16.26
C LEU A 46 9.93 17.88 -16.69
N HIS A 47 10.42 16.87 -15.98
CA HIS A 47 10.27 15.46 -16.35
C HIS A 47 9.59 14.67 -15.28
N ARG A 48 8.80 13.67 -15.67
CA ARG A 48 8.18 12.75 -14.70
C ARG A 48 9.07 11.54 -14.49
N SER A 49 9.58 11.38 -13.27
CA SER A 49 10.36 10.21 -12.87
C SER A 49 9.60 9.36 -11.85
N LEU A 50 9.57 8.05 -12.08
CA LEU A 50 8.87 7.09 -11.22
C LEU A 50 9.86 6.41 -10.27
N THR A 51 9.61 6.53 -8.98
CA THR A 51 10.28 5.73 -7.95
C THR A 51 9.38 4.58 -7.50
N ARG A 52 9.96 3.38 -7.38
CA ARG A 52 9.26 2.18 -6.91
C ARG A 52 10.05 1.48 -5.81
N PHE A 53 9.38 1.15 -4.71
CA PHE A 53 9.92 0.18 -3.76
C PHE A 53 9.89 -1.22 -4.37
N LYS A 54 11.07 -1.79 -4.63
CA LYS A 54 11.21 -3.21 -4.95
C LYS A 54 11.58 -3.96 -3.67
N PRO A 55 10.76 -4.90 -3.17
CA PRO A 55 11.21 -5.75 -2.08
C PRO A 55 12.39 -6.58 -2.57
N ALA A 56 13.51 -6.54 -1.85
CA ALA A 56 14.66 -7.35 -2.18
C ALA A 56 14.34 -8.84 -1.91
N LEU A 57 14.30 -9.65 -2.97
CA LEU A 57 14.33 -11.11 -2.84
C LEU A 57 15.79 -11.54 -2.64
N THR A 58 16.11 -11.97 -1.43
CA THR A 58 17.36 -12.68 -1.15
C THR A 58 17.34 -14.05 -1.84
N ALA A 59 18.51 -14.63 -2.13
CA ALA A 59 18.60 -15.97 -2.73
C ALA A 59 17.80 -17.00 -1.91
N GLN A 60 17.93 -16.98 -0.58
CA GLN A 60 17.16 -17.83 0.32
C GLN A 60 15.64 -17.66 0.16
N LYS A 61 15.13 -16.43 0.04
CA LYS A 61 13.68 -16.19 -0.19
C LYS A 61 13.21 -16.68 -1.55
N LYS A 62 14.10 -16.80 -2.54
CA LYS A 62 13.79 -17.43 -3.83
C LYS A 62 13.67 -18.94 -3.66
N HIS A 63 14.63 -19.58 -2.99
CA HIS A 63 14.60 -21.02 -2.72
C HIS A 63 13.33 -21.44 -1.95
N MET A 64 13.02 -20.78 -0.84
CA MET A 64 11.82 -21.07 -0.05
C MET A 64 10.52 -20.97 -0.87
N ARG A 65 10.46 -20.06 -1.84
CA ARG A 65 9.29 -19.92 -2.72
C ARG A 65 9.17 -21.05 -3.72
N VAL A 66 10.30 -21.56 -4.22
CA VAL A 66 10.31 -22.71 -5.13
C VAL A 66 9.92 -23.96 -4.37
N GLU A 67 10.52 -24.21 -3.20
CA GLU A 67 10.17 -25.34 -2.33
C GLU A 67 8.67 -25.35 -1.96
N HIS A 68 8.12 -24.19 -1.62
CA HIS A 68 6.69 -24.07 -1.33
C HIS A 68 5.78 -24.37 -2.53
N VAL A 69 6.21 -24.06 -3.75
CA VAL A 69 5.41 -24.42 -4.94
C VAL A 69 5.54 -25.92 -5.23
N LEU A 70 6.74 -26.48 -5.07
CA LEU A 70 6.99 -27.91 -5.26
C LEU A 70 6.18 -28.76 -4.29
N SER A 71 5.92 -28.29 -3.07
CA SER A 71 5.09 -29.04 -2.11
C SER A 71 3.62 -29.17 -2.50
N TYR A 72 3.15 -28.47 -3.52
CA TYR A 72 1.77 -28.61 -4.04
C TYR A 72 1.71 -29.46 -5.32
N ILE A 73 2.84 -29.97 -5.78
CA ILE A 73 2.92 -30.84 -6.96
C ILE A 73 3.09 -32.26 -6.45
N ASP A 74 2.24 -33.16 -6.93
CA ASP A 74 2.40 -34.58 -6.65
C ASP A 74 3.57 -35.15 -7.49
N ASP A 75 4.49 -35.84 -6.83
CA ASP A 75 5.73 -36.34 -7.45
C ASP A 75 5.47 -37.47 -8.47
N GLU A 76 4.33 -38.16 -8.39
CA GLU A 76 4.00 -39.27 -9.30
C GLU A 76 3.19 -38.80 -10.52
N SER A 77 2.12 -38.04 -10.31
CA SER A 77 1.28 -37.54 -11.40
C SER A 77 1.80 -36.25 -12.05
N HIS A 78 2.69 -35.53 -11.36
CA HIS A 78 3.10 -34.17 -11.70
C HIS A 78 1.93 -33.18 -11.82
N GLU A 79 0.79 -33.49 -11.21
CA GLU A 79 -0.38 -32.61 -11.15
C GLU A 79 -0.35 -31.78 -9.87
N PHE A 80 -1.01 -30.61 -9.90
CA PHE A 80 -1.19 -29.80 -8.71
C PHE A 80 -2.28 -30.39 -7.81
N GLU A 81 -2.07 -30.36 -6.50
CA GLU A 81 -3.09 -30.77 -5.54
C GLU A 81 -4.37 -29.92 -5.67
N SER A 82 -5.53 -30.56 -5.56
CA SER A 82 -6.83 -29.87 -5.63
C SER A 82 -7.00 -28.92 -4.44
N MET A 83 -7.24 -27.64 -4.73
CA MET A 83 -7.40 -26.58 -3.73
C MET A 83 -8.86 -26.41 -3.26
N GLU A 84 -9.75 -27.36 -3.57
CA GLU A 84 -11.20 -27.27 -3.28
C GLU A 84 -11.51 -27.11 -1.78
N ASN A 85 -10.62 -27.57 -0.90
CA ASN A 85 -10.75 -27.46 0.56
C ASN A 85 -9.97 -26.27 1.16
N VAL A 86 -9.41 -25.38 0.33
CA VAL A 86 -8.58 -24.26 0.79
C VAL A 86 -9.32 -22.94 0.64
N VAL A 87 -9.65 -22.30 1.77
CA VAL A 87 -10.19 -20.94 1.78
C VAL A 87 -9.04 -19.94 1.90
N HIS A 88 -8.73 -19.22 0.82
CA HIS A 88 -7.74 -18.15 0.85
C HIS A 88 -8.35 -16.87 1.42
N ILE A 89 -7.92 -16.51 2.64
CA ILE A 89 -8.23 -15.22 3.26
C ILE A 89 -7.01 -14.31 3.07
N ASP A 90 -7.14 -13.26 2.26
CA ASP A 90 -6.10 -12.23 2.13
C ASP A 90 -6.50 -10.95 2.89
N GLU A 91 -5.74 -10.62 3.93
CA GLU A 91 -5.93 -9.37 4.65
C GLU A 91 -5.28 -8.21 3.88
N LYS A 92 -6.14 -7.33 3.35
CA LYS A 92 -5.70 -6.20 2.55
C LYS A 92 -5.35 -4.99 3.42
N TRP A 93 -4.07 -4.80 3.65
CA TRP A 93 -3.55 -3.66 4.40
C TRP A 93 -3.59 -2.33 3.65
N PHE A 94 -4.21 -1.30 4.25
CA PHE A 94 -4.06 0.10 3.83
C PHE A 94 -2.67 0.61 4.23
N ASN A 95 -1.87 1.02 3.24
CA ASN A 95 -0.52 1.52 3.49
C ASN A 95 -0.57 3.04 3.64
N GLN A 96 0.10 3.59 4.65
CA GLN A 96 0.27 5.05 4.81
C GLN A 96 1.02 5.68 3.62
N ASP A 97 1.82 4.90 2.90
CA ASP A 97 2.60 5.34 1.75
C ASP A 97 2.37 4.44 0.52
N THR A 98 2.42 5.05 -0.66
CA THR A 98 2.22 4.38 -1.96
C THR A 98 3.52 3.76 -2.47
N ASN A 99 3.41 2.51 -2.93
CA ASN A 99 4.52 1.73 -3.52
C ASN A 99 5.25 2.42 -4.68
N LYS A 100 4.50 3.24 -5.42
CA LYS A 100 4.93 3.99 -6.58
C LYS A 100 4.73 5.47 -6.26
N ARG A 101 5.73 6.31 -6.48
CA ARG A 101 5.56 7.76 -6.49
C ARG A 101 6.21 8.33 -7.73
N THR A 102 5.48 9.20 -8.41
CA THR A 102 5.98 9.96 -9.54
C THR A 102 6.35 11.35 -9.03
N PHE A 103 7.57 11.77 -9.33
CA PHE A 103 8.08 13.11 -9.06
C PHE A 103 8.24 13.87 -10.37
N MET A 104 8.09 15.18 -10.32
CA MET A 104 8.41 16.09 -11.41
C MET A 104 9.77 16.71 -11.11
N LEU A 105 10.76 16.41 -11.95
CA LEU A 105 12.16 16.79 -11.73
C LEU A 105 12.60 17.79 -12.78
N LEU A 106 13.43 18.74 -12.38
CA LEU A 106 14.22 19.54 -13.31
C LEU A 106 15.34 18.68 -13.92
N ASP A 107 15.92 19.12 -15.04
CA ASP A 107 16.96 18.36 -15.78
C ASP A 107 18.15 17.93 -14.92
N GLU A 108 18.52 18.73 -13.92
CA GLU A 108 19.68 18.49 -13.05
C GLU A 108 19.33 17.76 -11.74
N GLU A 109 18.04 17.49 -11.48
CA GLU A 109 17.59 16.90 -10.22
C GLU A 109 17.51 15.38 -10.28
N LEU A 110 18.09 14.73 -9.28
CA LEU A 110 17.88 13.30 -9.07
C LEU A 110 16.62 13.04 -8.24
N PRO A 111 15.85 11.99 -8.55
CA PRO A 111 14.71 11.62 -7.73
C PRO A 111 15.16 11.29 -6.30
N PRO A 112 14.40 11.68 -5.27
CA PRO A 112 14.77 11.43 -3.89
C PRO A 112 14.90 9.92 -3.65
N GLN A 113 16.00 9.52 -3.01
CA GLN A 113 16.28 8.13 -2.72
C GLN A 113 15.35 7.63 -1.60
N ARG A 114 14.38 6.79 -1.97
CA ARG A 114 13.43 6.19 -1.03
C ARG A 114 13.98 4.84 -0.54
N ASN A 115 14.82 4.88 0.49
CA ASN A 115 15.37 3.69 1.13
C ASN A 115 14.36 3.05 2.08
N ARG A 116 13.84 1.87 1.73
CA ARG A 116 13.07 1.04 2.64
C ARG A 116 13.29 -0.44 2.33
N LYS A 117 13.47 -1.28 3.37
CA LYS A 117 13.76 -2.71 3.20
C LYS A 117 12.64 -3.46 2.45
N SER A 118 11.38 -3.12 2.67
CA SER A 118 10.24 -3.64 1.91
C SER A 118 8.97 -2.79 2.14
N LYS A 119 7.93 -3.04 1.35
CA LYS A 119 6.57 -2.47 1.55
C LYS A 119 6.01 -2.75 2.94
N ASN A 120 6.41 -3.85 3.58
CA ASN A 120 5.87 -4.26 4.88
C ASN A 120 6.36 -3.38 6.03
N PHE A 121 7.43 -2.61 5.82
CA PHE A 121 7.86 -1.63 6.81
C PHE A 121 7.01 -0.37 6.78
N ILE A 122 6.15 -0.14 5.76
CA ILE A 122 5.21 0.98 5.71
C ILE A 122 4.19 0.81 6.83
N ARG A 123 4.03 1.84 7.68
CA ARG A 123 3.04 1.81 8.75
C ARG A 123 1.66 1.52 8.15
N ARG A 124 1.00 0.52 8.70
CA ARG A 124 -0.32 0.03 8.28
C ARG A 124 -1.24 0.14 9.49
N PRO A 125 -2.10 1.17 9.58
CA PRO A 125 -3.19 1.11 10.53
C PRO A 125 -4.15 0.00 10.09
N CYS A 126 -4.38 -0.97 10.97
CA CYS A 126 -5.41 -2.00 10.80
C CYS A 126 -6.77 -1.37 11.12
N PHE A 127 -7.78 -1.60 10.28
CA PHE A 127 -9.17 -1.28 10.60
C PHE A 127 -9.92 -2.59 10.73
N SER A 128 -10.23 -2.99 11.97
CA SER A 128 -11.17 -4.08 12.23
C SER A 128 -12.55 -3.47 12.48
N LEU A 129 -13.56 -3.95 11.76
CA LEU A 129 -14.94 -3.76 12.17
C LEU A 129 -15.14 -4.52 13.49
N PRO A 130 -15.86 -3.97 14.48
CA PRO A 130 -16.23 -4.75 15.65
C PRO A 130 -17.14 -5.88 15.19
N TRP A 131 -16.61 -7.11 15.20
CA TRP A 131 -17.44 -8.31 15.23
C TRP A 131 -18.28 -8.22 16.49
N ARG A 132 -19.55 -7.84 16.33
CA ARG A 132 -20.53 -7.94 17.39
C ARG A 132 -20.81 -9.43 17.53
N ASP A 133 -20.14 -10.06 18.49
CA ASP A 133 -20.50 -11.39 18.96
C ASP A 133 -21.97 -11.32 19.38
N ARG A 134 -22.83 -12.03 18.64
CA ARG A 134 -24.26 -12.10 18.95
C ARG A 134 -24.58 -13.55 19.24
N ASP A 135 -24.06 -14.05 20.34
CA ASP A 135 -24.55 -15.22 21.05
C ASP A 135 -24.14 -15.01 22.52
N THR A 136 -25.02 -14.63 23.44
CA THR A 136 -25.90 -15.57 24.13
C THR A 136 -26.90 -14.76 24.96
N THR A 137 -28.19 -14.75 24.60
CA THR A 137 -29.26 -14.41 25.55
C THR A 137 -29.97 -15.71 25.84
N SER A 138 -29.49 -16.41 26.87
CA SER A 138 -30.25 -17.47 27.53
C SER A 138 -31.52 -16.84 28.08
N ILE A 139 -32.65 -17.14 27.44
CA ILE A 139 -33.98 -16.86 27.98
C ILE A 139 -34.20 -17.97 29.01
N ALA A 140 -33.95 -17.66 30.28
CA ALA A 140 -34.39 -18.51 31.37
C ALA A 140 -35.92 -18.44 31.45
N SER A 141 -36.60 -19.45 30.87
CA SER A 141 -38.01 -19.70 31.17
C SER A 141 -38.12 -20.13 32.63
N ALA A 142 -38.67 -19.25 33.44
CA ALA A 142 -39.15 -19.55 34.77
C ALA A 142 -40.43 -20.38 34.65
N ASP A 143 -40.37 -21.66 34.99
CA ASP A 143 -41.52 -22.41 35.44
C ASP A 143 -41.09 -23.29 36.61
N GLY A 144 -41.45 -22.82 37.80
CA GLY A 144 -41.31 -23.59 39.02
C GLY A 144 -42.40 -24.64 39.07
N THR A 145 -42.03 -25.87 39.42
CA THR A 145 -42.91 -26.71 40.23
C THR A 145 -42.07 -27.60 41.12
N ALA A 146 -42.13 -27.32 42.42
CA ALA A 146 -41.60 -28.18 43.46
C ALA A 146 -42.36 -29.52 43.48
N ARG A 147 -41.63 -30.62 43.67
CA ARG A 147 -42.14 -31.80 44.38
C ARG A 147 -40.99 -32.55 45.04
N SER A 148 -41.17 -32.72 46.34
CA SER A 148 -40.38 -33.45 47.33
C SER A 148 -40.41 -34.97 47.16
N ALA A 149 -39.39 -35.64 47.72
CA ALA A 149 -39.48 -36.77 48.66
C ALA A 149 -38.57 -37.99 48.35
N SER A 150 -37.59 -38.18 49.26
CA SER A 150 -37.22 -39.42 50.00
C SER A 150 -36.99 -40.78 49.32
N GLY A 151 -35.90 -41.44 49.77
CA GLY A 151 -35.72 -42.90 49.94
C GLY A 151 -35.18 -43.63 48.70
N HIS A 152 -34.19 -44.51 48.76
CA HIS A 152 -33.64 -45.34 49.85
C HIS A 152 -32.12 -45.47 49.71
#